data_AF-A0A943XQD7-F1
#
_entry.id   AF-A0A943XQD7-F1
#
_cell.length_a   1.000
_cell.length_b   1.000
_cell.length_c   1.000
_cell.angle_alpha   90.00
_cell.angle_beta   90.00
_cell.angle_gamma   90.00
#
_symmetry.space_group_name_H-M   'P 1'
#
loop_
_entity.id
_entity.type
_entity.pdbx_description
1 polymer ?
#
loop_
_entity_poly.entity_id
_entity_poly.type
_entity_poly.pdbx_seq_one_letter_code
_entity_poly.pdbx_strand_id
1 'polypeptide(L)'
;MKFHRGQVSVYLALVLLAIIMLVMMNVGVFLAVSAKNKTMNAGDAAAIAVAKMQGEILNRIGVDNVLHLKAALAGDVEKCAEIETRQLRSCFLDPLEGIRIGSEAAEANGIEIDDGMAEILSRHVRDIRLYYLTNPRLYPEPWEGAWEEYAQRLELAIAGGVRAGPDNANFMNGARDHHLIDKGFYEAVLGRNWCWFKFNAPGLISSYSSFRDWAPLPTDDDETRRRSCVNSEIYSLHLTIRSGSALELLGTNLVMKLTGATIEEIALAPLLSDRNQKWFFYDENHWRKWWEIDPSGPWNFPVFGEVHQQYDIRGAAAICRVSREIPALVSGSPRTGVWSAAAKPFGAVENEEGEVDTVVSLNNFVTSAFSSSRLVPLDSVGGKCLSTADPVWMRHIMEHLPDYALHGPRHLSDCMYCSALVMWERDSFRSTGRIWLKYHSDDCVRLSPGPGSGGGTNHGH
;
A
#
# COMPACT_ATOMS: atom_id res chain seq x y z
N MET A 1 -48.95 16.04 53.33
CA MET A 1 -47.69 15.57 52.69
C MET A 1 -46.77 16.77 52.55
N LYS A 2 -45.87 17.01 53.52
CA LYS A 2 -44.92 18.13 53.49
C LYS A 2 -43.67 17.65 52.74
N PHE A 3 -43.54 17.97 51.46
CA PHE A 3 -42.23 17.88 50.81
C PHE A 3 -41.33 18.92 51.47
N HIS A 4 -40.30 18.48 52.18
CA HIS A 4 -39.30 19.37 52.75
C HIS A 4 -38.60 20.08 51.60
N ARG A 5 -38.64 21.42 51.55
CA ARG A 5 -38.06 22.25 50.47
C ARG A 5 -36.63 21.83 50.06
N GLY A 6 -35.83 21.30 50.99
CA GLY A 6 -34.49 20.77 50.72
C GLY A 6 -34.45 19.53 49.80
N GLN A 7 -35.46 18.66 49.81
CA GLN A 7 -35.52 17.49 48.91
C GLN A 7 -35.78 17.89 47.46
N VAL A 8 -36.57 18.95 47.23
CA VAL A 8 -36.83 19.48 45.89
C VAL A 8 -35.56 20.12 45.31
N SER A 9 -34.78 20.84 46.13
CA SER A 9 -33.51 21.43 45.72
C SER A 9 -32.46 20.36 45.35
N VAL A 10 -32.35 19.28 46.14
CA VAL A 10 -31.42 18.16 45.82
C VAL A 10 -31.85 17.44 44.54
N TYR A 11 -33.14 17.21 44.35
CA TYR A 11 -33.66 16.59 43.12
C TYR A 11 -33.37 17.46 41.89
N LEU A 12 -33.62 18.77 41.97
CA LEU A 12 -33.29 19.70 40.88
C LEU A 12 -31.79 19.75 40.57
N ALA A 13 -30.94 19.69 41.60
CA ALA A 13 -29.49 19.64 41.41
C ALA A 13 -29.04 18.33 40.71
N LEU A 14 -29.63 17.19 41.08
CA LEU A 14 -29.36 15.90 40.41
C LEU A 14 -29.85 15.89 38.96
N VAL A 15 -31.04 16.45 38.69
CA VAL A 15 -31.56 16.59 37.32
C VAL A 15 -30.68 17.51 36.49
N LEU A 16 -30.24 18.65 37.04
CA LEU A 16 -29.31 19.55 36.36
C LEU A 16 -27.98 18.84 36.03
N LEU A 17 -27.43 18.09 36.99
CA LEU A 17 -26.19 17.33 36.80
C LEU A 17 -26.36 16.24 35.73
N ALA A 18 -27.50 15.54 35.71
CA ALA A 18 -27.82 14.57 34.67
C ALA A 18 -27.93 15.22 33.28
N ILE A 19 -28.58 16.39 33.18
CA ILE A 19 -28.67 17.16 31.93
C ILE A 19 -27.27 17.60 31.46
N ILE A 20 -26.43 18.12 32.36
CA ILE A 20 -25.06 18.53 32.04
C ILE A 20 -24.24 17.34 31.53
N MET A 21 -24.31 16.18 32.21
CA MET A 21 -23.65 14.95 31.73
C MET A 21 -24.14 14.55 30.34
N LEU A 22 -25.45 14.61 30.09
CA LEU A 22 -26.03 14.24 28.80
C LEU A 22 -25.57 15.19 27.68
N VAL A 23 -25.51 16.50 27.96
CA VAL A 23 -24.98 17.51 27.02
C VAL A 23 -23.49 17.27 26.74
N MET A 24 -22.68 17.06 27.77
CA MET A 24 -21.25 16.76 27.62
C MET A 24 -21.01 15.49 26.80
N MET A 25 -21.79 14.43 27.07
CA MET A 25 -21.71 13.18 26.30
C MET A 25 -22.08 13.40 24.83
N ASN A 26 -23.15 14.15 24.55
CA ASN A 26 -23.56 14.47 23.18
C ASN A 26 -22.50 15.30 22.43
N VAL A 27 -21.88 16.28 23.08
CA VAL A 27 -20.78 17.05 22.50
C VAL A 27 -19.57 16.15 22.22
N GLY A 28 -19.23 15.26 23.15
CA GLY A 28 -18.17 14.27 22.98
C GLY A 28 -18.43 13.35 21.78
N VAL A 29 -19.66 12.85 21.63
CA VAL A 29 -20.07 12.01 20.49
C VAL A 29 -19.95 12.79 19.18
N PHE A 30 -20.44 14.03 19.15
CA PHE A 30 -20.36 14.88 17.96
C PHE A 30 -18.91 15.14 17.54
N LEU A 31 -18.03 15.48 18.49
CA LEU A 31 -16.61 15.70 18.22
C LEU A 31 -15.92 14.43 17.72
N ALA A 32 -16.21 13.28 18.31
CA ALA A 32 -15.64 12.00 17.90
C ALA A 32 -16.08 11.61 16.47
N VAL A 33 -17.37 11.75 16.15
CA VAL A 33 -17.91 11.47 14.81
C VAL A 33 -17.35 12.45 13.78
N SER A 34 -17.28 13.75 14.13
CA SER A 34 -16.69 14.75 13.22
C SER A 34 -15.21 14.51 12.97
N ALA A 35 -14.44 14.13 13.99
CA ALA A 35 -13.03 13.77 13.84
C ALA A 35 -12.88 12.57 12.91
N LYS A 36 -13.69 11.51 13.11
CA LYS A 36 -13.69 10.32 12.25
C LYS A 36 -13.99 10.67 10.79
N ASN A 37 -15.05 11.43 10.52
CA ASN A 37 -15.41 11.82 9.15
C ASN A 37 -14.31 12.65 8.48
N LYS A 38 -13.67 13.57 9.21
CA LYS A 38 -12.54 14.34 8.67
C LYS A 38 -11.34 13.46 8.35
N THR A 39 -11.01 12.51 9.23
CA THR A 39 -9.92 11.56 8.99
C THR A 39 -10.20 10.67 7.78
N MET A 40 -11.43 10.20 7.61
CA MET A 40 -11.84 9.43 6.43
C MET A 40 -11.68 10.26 5.15
N ASN A 41 -12.29 11.45 5.10
CA ASN A 41 -12.20 12.34 3.94
C ASN A 41 -10.76 12.71 3.60
N ALA A 42 -9.89 12.88 4.60
CA ALA A 42 -8.49 13.21 4.40
C ALA A 42 -7.72 12.07 3.73
N GLY A 43 -7.85 10.83 4.23
CA GLY A 43 -7.18 9.69 3.62
C GLY A 43 -7.70 9.38 2.23
N ASP A 44 -9.03 9.48 2.02
CA ASP A 44 -9.66 9.29 0.72
C ASP A 44 -9.16 10.33 -0.31
N ALA A 45 -9.13 11.61 0.10
CA ALA A 45 -8.62 12.70 -0.75
C ALA A 45 -7.13 12.51 -1.08
N ALA A 46 -6.31 12.11 -0.09
CA ALA A 46 -4.90 11.82 -0.30
C ALA A 46 -4.69 10.67 -1.30
N ALA A 47 -5.38 9.55 -1.11
CA ALA A 47 -5.29 8.40 -2.01
C ALA A 47 -5.70 8.77 -3.43
N ILE A 48 -6.84 9.45 -3.62
CA ILE A 48 -7.31 9.90 -4.94
C ILE A 48 -6.30 10.84 -5.61
N ALA A 49 -5.75 11.80 -4.87
CA ALA A 49 -4.80 12.77 -5.40
C ALA A 49 -3.51 12.10 -5.90
N VAL A 50 -2.98 11.15 -5.12
CA VAL A 50 -1.79 10.38 -5.51
C VAL A 50 -2.10 9.44 -6.69
N ALA A 51 -3.23 8.75 -6.68
CA ALA A 51 -3.66 7.89 -7.78
C ALA A 51 -3.84 8.67 -9.10
N LYS A 52 -4.34 9.91 -9.02
CA LYS A 52 -4.42 10.81 -10.16
C LYS A 52 -3.03 11.12 -10.72
N MET A 53 -2.09 11.47 -9.86
CA MET A 53 -0.71 11.71 -10.26
C MET A 53 -0.07 10.45 -10.89
N GLN A 54 -0.30 9.25 -10.34
CA GLN A 54 0.16 8.00 -10.97
C GLN A 54 -0.38 7.85 -12.40
N GLY A 55 -1.67 8.16 -12.62
CA GLY A 55 -2.28 8.16 -13.95
C GLY A 55 -1.65 9.19 -14.90
N GLU A 56 -1.32 10.38 -14.41
CA GLU A 56 -0.64 11.42 -15.19
C GLU A 56 0.80 11.00 -15.58
N ILE A 57 1.54 10.36 -14.67
CA ILE A 57 2.86 9.80 -14.99
C ILE A 57 2.75 8.69 -16.03
N LEU A 58 1.81 7.75 -15.85
CA LEU A 58 1.58 6.67 -16.81
C LEU A 58 1.22 7.20 -18.20
N ASN A 59 0.38 8.24 -18.27
CA ASN A 59 0.08 8.90 -19.54
C ASN A 59 1.31 9.53 -20.18
N ARG A 60 2.16 10.20 -19.39
CA ARG A 60 3.40 10.80 -19.88
C ARG A 60 4.35 9.74 -20.45
N ILE A 61 4.55 8.64 -19.72
CA ILE A 61 5.34 7.49 -20.20
C ILE A 61 4.72 6.90 -21.47
N GLY A 62 3.39 6.81 -21.56
CA GLY A 62 2.69 6.34 -22.74
C GLY A 62 2.83 7.25 -23.96
N VAL A 63 2.77 8.57 -23.78
CA VAL A 63 3.08 9.54 -24.83
C VAL A 63 4.52 9.37 -25.29
N ASP A 64 5.46 9.24 -24.34
CA ASP A 64 6.87 9.03 -24.63
C ASP A 64 7.12 7.73 -25.40
N ASN A 65 6.43 6.65 -25.06
CA ASN A 65 6.50 5.37 -25.78
C ASN A 65 6.10 5.52 -27.25
N VAL A 66 5.02 6.26 -27.53
CA VAL A 66 4.58 6.52 -28.91
C VAL A 66 5.54 7.46 -29.64
N LEU A 67 6.10 8.46 -28.94
CA LEU A 67 7.15 9.32 -29.49
C LEU A 67 8.44 8.54 -29.79
N HIS A 68 8.79 7.56 -28.97
CA HIS A 68 9.93 6.66 -29.19
C HIS A 68 9.71 5.83 -30.46
N LEU A 69 8.52 5.27 -30.67
CA LEU A 69 8.19 4.60 -31.94
C LEU A 69 8.36 5.53 -33.15
N LYS A 70 7.92 6.79 -33.04
CA LYS A 70 8.04 7.78 -34.12
C LYS A 70 9.50 8.20 -34.36
N ALA A 71 10.30 8.35 -33.31
CA ALA A 71 11.73 8.62 -33.42
C ALA A 71 12.48 7.45 -34.07
N ALA A 72 12.14 6.21 -33.70
CA ALA A 72 12.68 5.01 -34.30
C ALA A 72 12.29 4.90 -35.79
N LEU A 73 11.04 5.24 -36.14
CA LEU A 73 10.59 5.33 -37.53
C LEU A 73 11.41 6.34 -38.34
N ALA A 74 11.75 7.48 -37.75
CA ALA A 74 12.56 8.53 -38.37
C ALA A 74 14.08 8.20 -38.41
N GLY A 75 14.53 7.11 -37.79
CA GLY A 75 15.94 6.77 -37.69
C GLY A 75 16.73 7.63 -36.70
N ASP A 76 16.06 8.32 -35.77
CA ASP A 76 16.67 9.25 -34.82
C ASP A 76 17.13 8.53 -33.54
N VAL A 77 18.38 8.06 -33.57
CA VAL A 77 19.01 7.32 -32.46
C VAL A 77 19.14 8.18 -31.19
N GLU A 78 19.52 9.45 -31.35
CA GLU A 78 19.73 10.36 -30.22
C GLU A 78 18.41 10.62 -29.51
N LYS A 79 17.34 10.84 -30.27
CA LYS A 79 16.01 11.05 -29.69
C LYS A 79 15.47 9.81 -28.98
N CYS A 80 15.70 8.62 -29.53
CA CYS A 80 15.33 7.37 -28.86
C CYS A 80 16.01 7.25 -27.48
N ALA A 81 17.32 7.52 -27.40
CA ALA A 81 18.07 7.45 -26.15
C ALA A 81 17.65 8.51 -25.12
N GLU A 82 17.34 9.73 -25.58
CA GLU A 82 16.80 10.81 -24.74
C GLU A 82 15.46 10.39 -24.12
N ILE A 83 14.55 9.83 -24.93
CA ILE A 83 13.23 9.39 -24.48
C ILE A 83 13.34 8.23 -23.48
N GLU A 84 14.16 7.21 -23.77
CA GLU A 84 14.38 6.09 -22.84
C GLU A 84 14.84 6.59 -21.47
N THR A 85 15.82 7.49 -21.44
CA THR A 85 16.35 8.09 -20.21
C THR A 85 15.27 8.86 -19.44
N ARG A 86 14.45 9.63 -20.16
CA ARG A 86 13.35 10.40 -19.56
C ARG A 86 12.29 9.48 -18.96
N GLN A 87 11.87 8.44 -19.67
CA GLN A 87 10.89 7.47 -19.19
C GLN A 87 11.39 6.72 -17.96
N LEU A 88 12.65 6.28 -17.97
CA LEU A 88 13.27 5.58 -16.84
C LEU A 88 13.30 6.47 -15.59
N ARG A 89 13.76 7.72 -15.73
CA ARG A 89 13.76 8.69 -14.62
C ARG A 89 12.35 9.00 -14.13
N SER A 90 11.38 9.17 -15.03
CA SER A 90 9.99 9.46 -14.68
C SER A 90 9.35 8.29 -13.91
N CYS A 91 9.57 7.06 -14.34
CA CYS A 91 9.07 5.85 -13.66
C CYS A 91 9.67 5.66 -12.25
N PHE A 92 10.93 6.09 -12.06
CA PHE A 92 11.66 5.87 -10.82
C PHE A 92 11.52 7.01 -9.80
N LEU A 93 11.55 8.27 -10.25
CA LEU A 93 11.63 9.45 -9.38
C LEU A 93 10.30 10.18 -9.21
N ASP A 94 9.50 10.33 -10.28
CA ASP A 94 8.29 11.16 -10.21
C ASP A 94 7.25 10.67 -9.19
N PRO A 95 7.07 9.34 -8.93
CA PRO A 95 6.14 8.88 -7.90
C PRO A 95 6.43 9.38 -6.48
N LEU A 96 7.68 9.79 -6.18
CA LEU A 96 8.05 10.36 -4.88
C LEU A 96 7.28 11.64 -4.56
N GLU A 97 6.87 12.38 -5.59
CA GLU A 97 6.05 13.58 -5.47
C GLU A 97 4.68 13.30 -4.81
N GLY A 98 4.25 12.03 -4.83
CA GLY A 98 3.02 11.59 -4.18
C GLY A 98 3.00 11.82 -2.69
N ILE A 99 4.16 11.85 -2.02
CA ILE A 99 4.25 12.16 -0.59
C ILE A 99 3.76 13.58 -0.32
N ARG A 100 4.21 14.56 -1.14
CA ARG A 100 3.80 15.96 -1.03
C ARG A 100 2.33 16.11 -1.43
N ILE A 101 1.93 15.60 -2.59
CA ILE A 101 0.55 15.69 -3.10
C ILE A 101 -0.46 15.09 -2.11
N GLY A 102 -0.16 13.89 -1.58
CA GLY A 102 -1.02 13.24 -0.58
C GLY A 102 -1.08 14.04 0.72
N SER A 103 0.05 14.59 1.17
CA SER A 103 0.10 15.40 2.40
C SER A 103 -0.67 16.72 2.27
N GLU A 104 -0.63 17.38 1.12
CA GLU A 104 -1.41 18.59 0.83
C GLU A 104 -2.92 18.31 0.79
N ALA A 105 -3.33 17.20 0.19
CA ALA A 105 -4.72 16.77 0.19
C ALA A 105 -5.23 16.43 1.61
N ALA A 106 -4.38 15.81 2.44
CA ALA A 106 -4.70 15.53 3.84
C ALA A 106 -4.76 16.83 4.68
N GLU A 107 -3.85 17.77 4.44
CA GLU A 107 -3.84 19.09 5.09
C GLU A 107 -5.13 19.87 4.81
N ALA A 108 -5.60 19.87 3.56
CA ALA A 108 -6.87 20.51 3.18
C ALA A 108 -8.08 19.96 3.95
N ASN A 109 -7.95 18.75 4.53
CA ASN A 109 -8.96 18.11 5.38
C ASN A 109 -8.64 18.20 6.89
N GLY A 110 -7.61 18.99 7.26
CA GLY A 110 -7.25 19.32 8.63
C GLY A 110 -6.48 18.23 9.35
N ILE A 111 -5.67 17.44 8.64
CA ILE A 111 -4.69 16.52 9.22
C ILE A 111 -3.39 17.26 9.52
N GLU A 112 -2.84 16.98 10.70
CA GLU A 112 -1.57 17.53 11.17
C GLU A 112 -0.39 16.63 10.76
N ILE A 113 0.84 17.12 10.93
CA ILE A 113 2.05 16.37 10.56
C ILE A 113 2.18 15.12 11.44
N ASP A 114 2.50 14.00 10.82
CA ASP A 114 2.82 12.72 11.45
C ASP A 114 4.34 12.56 11.50
N ASP A 115 4.94 12.93 12.63
CA ASP A 115 6.38 12.84 12.85
C ASP A 115 6.89 11.39 12.76
N GLY A 116 6.07 10.42 13.14
CA GLY A 116 6.42 9.00 13.07
C GLY A 116 6.58 8.53 11.63
N MET A 117 5.69 8.97 10.74
CA MET A 117 5.82 8.69 9.31
C MET A 117 7.06 9.36 8.70
N ALA A 118 7.28 10.63 9.03
CA ALA A 118 8.46 11.36 8.58
C ALA A 118 9.76 10.68 9.05
N GLU A 119 9.78 10.13 10.28
CA GLU A 119 10.91 9.37 10.81
C GLU A 119 11.20 8.10 9.99
N ILE A 120 10.16 7.33 9.61
CA ILE A 120 10.32 6.12 8.78
C ILE A 120 10.94 6.47 7.43
N LEU A 121 10.42 7.49 6.75
CA LEU A 121 10.91 7.90 5.43
C LEU A 121 12.33 8.49 5.52
N SER A 122 12.61 9.27 6.56
CA SER A 122 13.96 9.81 6.83
C SER A 122 14.96 8.70 7.12
N ARG A 123 14.53 7.64 7.81
CA ARG A 123 15.34 6.44 8.03
C ARG A 123 15.63 5.72 6.72
N HIS A 124 14.62 5.55 5.86
CA HIS A 124 14.82 4.96 4.54
C HIS A 124 15.83 5.75 3.70
N VAL A 125 15.79 7.08 3.72
CA VAL A 125 16.84 7.93 3.08
C VAL A 125 18.24 7.59 3.59
N ARG A 126 18.40 7.37 4.90
CA ARG A 126 19.69 6.94 5.47
C ARG A 126 20.05 5.52 5.04
N ASP A 127 19.09 4.60 4.99
CA ASP A 127 19.31 3.22 4.57
C ASP A 127 19.79 3.17 3.11
N ILE A 128 19.22 3.99 2.23
CA ILE A 128 19.71 4.12 0.85
C ILE A 128 21.19 4.55 0.84
N ARG A 129 21.52 5.62 1.57
CA ARG A 129 22.87 6.20 1.58
C ARG A 129 23.93 5.29 2.23
N LEU A 130 23.56 4.57 3.29
CA LEU A 130 24.48 3.74 4.05
C LEU A 130 24.57 2.30 3.53
N TYR A 131 23.46 1.76 3.02
CA TYR A 131 23.33 0.35 2.68
C TYR A 131 23.15 0.11 1.18
N TYR A 132 22.30 0.86 0.47
CA TYR A 132 22.02 0.53 -0.95
C TYR A 132 23.24 0.82 -1.81
N LEU A 133 23.86 1.99 -1.59
CA LEU A 133 25.08 2.41 -2.29
C LEU A 133 26.28 1.48 -2.02
N THR A 134 26.30 0.79 -0.88
CA THR A 134 27.38 -0.15 -0.52
C THR A 134 27.09 -1.60 -0.95
N ASN A 135 25.86 -1.89 -1.40
CA ASN A 135 25.41 -3.24 -1.80
C ASN A 135 24.80 -3.26 -3.22
N PRO A 136 25.55 -2.87 -4.26
CA PRO A 136 25.04 -2.73 -5.63
C PRO A 136 24.60 -4.06 -6.28
N ARG A 137 25.00 -5.22 -5.72
CA ARG A 137 24.50 -6.52 -6.17
C ARG A 137 23.04 -6.77 -5.78
N LEU A 138 22.63 -6.27 -4.62
CA LEU A 138 21.28 -6.41 -4.08
C LEU A 138 20.39 -5.25 -4.55
N TYR A 139 20.97 -4.05 -4.67
CA TYR A 139 20.30 -2.82 -5.06
C TYR A 139 20.98 -2.20 -6.30
N PRO A 140 20.88 -2.84 -7.48
CA PRO A 140 21.50 -2.32 -8.69
C PRO A 140 20.91 -0.96 -9.06
N GLU A 141 21.76 -0.02 -9.44
CA GLU A 141 21.29 1.29 -9.89
C GLU A 141 20.79 1.22 -11.34
N PRO A 142 19.62 1.82 -11.67
CA PRO A 142 19.15 1.91 -13.05
C PRO A 142 20.03 2.80 -13.93
N TRP A 143 20.67 3.81 -13.34
CA TRP A 143 21.71 4.64 -13.92
C TRP A 143 22.67 5.07 -12.80
N GLU A 144 23.88 5.47 -13.14
CA GLU A 144 24.88 5.90 -12.15
C GLU A 144 24.34 7.03 -11.26
N GLY A 145 24.34 6.80 -9.93
CA GLY A 145 23.87 7.77 -8.94
C GLY A 145 22.35 7.85 -8.78
N ALA A 146 21.59 6.93 -9.37
CA ALA A 146 20.13 6.88 -9.27
C ALA A 146 19.63 6.82 -7.82
N TRP A 147 20.28 6.06 -6.94
CA TRP A 147 19.85 5.94 -5.56
C TRP A 147 20.11 7.20 -4.75
N GLU A 148 21.22 7.90 -5.01
CA GLU A 148 21.48 9.18 -4.37
C GLU A 148 20.50 10.26 -4.85
N GLU A 149 20.19 10.30 -6.16
CA GLU A 149 19.14 11.19 -6.69
C GLU A 149 17.76 10.87 -6.07
N TYR A 150 17.44 9.59 -5.92
CA TYR A 150 16.21 9.14 -5.26
C TYR A 150 16.15 9.57 -3.79
N ALA A 151 17.24 9.38 -3.04
CA ALA A 151 17.35 9.78 -1.64
C ALA A 151 17.16 11.29 -1.47
N GLN A 152 17.76 12.11 -2.34
CA GLN A 152 17.60 13.56 -2.34
C GLN A 152 16.16 13.98 -2.66
N ARG A 153 15.52 13.37 -3.66
CA ARG A 153 14.12 13.65 -4.00
C ARG A 153 13.17 13.27 -2.88
N LEU A 154 13.42 12.14 -2.22
CA LEU A 154 12.64 11.70 -1.07
C LEU A 154 12.81 12.66 0.11
N GLU A 155 14.03 13.11 0.39
CA GLU A 155 14.34 14.10 1.44
C GLU A 155 13.63 15.44 1.19
N LEU A 156 13.58 15.90 -0.06
CA LEU A 156 12.81 17.09 -0.45
C LEU A 156 11.31 16.88 -0.28
N ALA A 157 10.79 15.71 -0.65
CA ALA A 157 9.36 15.40 -0.56
C ALA A 157 8.85 15.34 0.89
N ILE A 158 9.72 14.99 1.86
CA ILE A 158 9.38 14.94 3.29
C ILE A 158 9.64 16.25 4.03
N ALA A 159 10.40 17.20 3.46
CA ALA A 159 10.85 18.42 4.15
C ALA A 159 9.70 19.32 4.65
N GLY A 160 8.54 19.30 3.99
CA GLY A 160 7.34 20.06 4.38
C GLY A 160 6.50 19.40 5.49
N GLY A 161 6.95 18.26 6.02
CA GLY A 161 6.21 17.43 6.96
C GLY A 161 5.23 16.49 6.25
N VAL A 162 5.19 15.24 6.71
CA VAL A 162 4.36 14.19 6.13
C VAL A 162 3.03 14.11 6.88
N ARG A 163 1.91 14.25 6.18
CA ARG A 163 0.56 14.14 6.76
C ARG A 163 -0.18 12.88 6.30
N ALA A 164 0.14 12.42 5.09
CA ALA A 164 -0.34 11.17 4.53
C ALA A 164 0.85 10.28 4.17
N GLY A 165 0.96 9.13 4.82
CA GLY A 165 2.03 8.17 4.58
C GLY A 165 1.71 7.18 3.45
N PRO A 166 2.71 6.77 2.65
CA PRO A 166 2.55 5.73 1.63
C PRO A 166 2.48 4.33 2.28
N ASP A 167 1.26 3.82 2.51
CA ASP A 167 1.05 2.55 3.21
C ASP A 167 1.57 1.36 2.37
N ASN A 168 1.48 1.43 1.04
CA ASN A 168 1.94 0.36 0.14
C ASN A 168 3.37 0.52 -0.38
N ALA A 169 4.25 1.24 0.33
CA ALA A 169 5.64 1.35 -0.07
C ALA A 169 6.33 -0.02 -0.09
N ASN A 170 7.00 -0.34 -1.19
CA ASN A 170 7.66 -1.63 -1.41
C ASN A 170 8.77 -1.89 -0.39
N PHE A 171 9.46 -0.83 0.06
CA PHE A 171 10.51 -0.97 1.06
C PHE A 171 10.01 -1.39 2.45
N MET A 172 8.71 -1.20 2.71
CA MET A 172 8.05 -1.63 3.95
C MET A 172 7.52 -3.07 3.88
N ASN A 173 7.55 -3.70 2.71
CA ASN A 173 7.11 -5.08 2.55
C ASN A 173 8.21 -6.02 3.05
N GLY A 174 8.10 -6.38 4.34
CA GLY A 174 8.98 -7.38 4.95
C GLY A 174 8.82 -8.75 4.28
N ALA A 175 9.90 -9.54 4.30
CA ALA A 175 9.95 -10.88 3.72
C ALA A 175 8.72 -11.72 4.08
N ARG A 176 8.00 -12.16 3.04
CA ARG A 176 6.57 -12.55 3.11
C ARG A 176 6.28 -13.88 3.81
N ASP A 177 7.32 -14.63 4.17
CA ASP A 177 7.17 -16.02 4.64
C ASP A 177 7.62 -16.25 6.09
N HIS A 178 7.96 -15.19 6.83
CA HIS A 178 8.34 -15.30 8.24
C HIS A 178 7.22 -14.84 9.19
N HIS A 179 6.73 -15.72 10.06
CA HIS A 179 5.61 -15.41 10.97
C HIS A 179 5.86 -14.18 11.88
N LEU A 180 7.11 -13.92 12.28
CA LEU A 180 7.44 -12.72 13.06
C LEU A 180 7.40 -11.40 12.25
N ILE A 181 7.31 -11.48 10.93
CA ILE A 181 7.17 -10.34 10.03
C ILE A 181 5.71 -10.27 9.50
N ASP A 182 4.85 -11.19 9.94
CA ASP A 182 3.42 -11.18 9.64
C ASP A 182 2.65 -10.48 10.77
N LYS A 183 2.06 -9.31 10.46
CA LYS A 183 1.24 -8.56 11.42
C LYS A 183 0.04 -9.39 11.93
N GLY A 184 -0.52 -10.26 11.09
CA GLY A 184 -1.63 -11.14 11.44
C GLY A 184 -1.30 -12.12 12.57
N PHE A 185 -0.02 -12.51 12.72
CA PHE A 185 0.43 -13.30 13.87
C PHE A 185 0.23 -12.53 15.17
N TYR A 186 0.67 -11.28 15.24
CA TYR A 186 0.57 -10.44 16.42
C TYR A 186 -0.89 -10.15 16.80
N GLU A 187 -1.72 -9.84 15.81
CA GLU A 187 -3.17 -9.65 15.98
C GLU A 187 -3.84 -10.93 16.49
N ALA A 188 -3.46 -12.10 15.95
CA ALA A 188 -3.96 -13.38 16.41
C ALA A 188 -3.55 -13.70 17.85
N VAL A 189 -2.33 -13.35 18.26
CA VAL A 189 -1.88 -13.51 19.65
C VAL A 189 -2.69 -12.61 20.59
N LEU A 190 -2.74 -11.31 20.30
CA LEU A 190 -3.42 -10.32 21.15
C LEU A 190 -4.94 -10.58 21.22
N GLY A 191 -5.54 -10.93 20.08
CA GLY A 191 -6.97 -11.24 19.96
C GLY A 191 -7.35 -12.65 20.37
N ARG A 192 -6.38 -13.53 20.70
CA ARG A 192 -6.59 -14.96 20.96
C ARG A 192 -7.34 -15.67 19.82
N ASN A 193 -7.04 -15.30 18.58
CA ASN A 193 -7.65 -15.87 17.39
C ASN A 193 -6.98 -17.20 17.03
N TRP A 194 -7.43 -18.28 17.67
CA TRP A 194 -6.85 -19.61 17.46
C TRP A 194 -7.06 -20.16 16.05
N CYS A 195 -8.16 -19.80 15.39
CA CYS A 195 -8.43 -20.22 14.01
C CYS A 195 -7.42 -19.65 13.01
N TRP A 196 -6.87 -18.45 13.27
CA TRP A 196 -5.77 -17.93 12.46
C TRP A 196 -4.58 -18.89 12.44
N PHE A 197 -4.18 -19.44 13.60
CA PHE A 197 -3.08 -20.40 13.67
C PHE A 197 -3.41 -21.72 12.96
N LYS A 198 -4.66 -22.21 13.03
CA LYS A 198 -5.09 -23.40 12.26
C LYS A 198 -4.85 -23.21 10.75
N PHE A 199 -5.16 -22.03 10.22
CA PHE A 199 -5.12 -21.79 8.77
C PHE A 199 -3.79 -21.28 8.26
N ASN A 200 -3.07 -20.47 9.03
CA ASN A 200 -1.88 -19.74 8.58
C ASN A 200 -0.58 -20.27 9.19
N ALA A 201 -0.63 -20.99 10.32
CA ALA A 201 0.54 -21.53 10.99
C ALA A 201 0.25 -22.91 11.62
N PRO A 202 -0.18 -23.90 10.82
CA PRO A 202 -0.60 -25.20 11.34
C PRO A 202 0.56 -25.88 12.07
N GLY A 203 0.31 -26.33 13.30
CA GLY A 203 1.31 -26.98 14.13
C GLY A 203 2.16 -26.04 14.97
N LEU A 204 2.23 -24.73 14.67
CA LEU A 204 3.12 -23.78 15.37
C LEU A 204 2.87 -23.74 16.88
N ILE A 205 1.62 -23.71 17.34
CA ILE A 205 1.27 -23.72 18.77
C ILE A 205 1.74 -25.03 19.47
N SER A 206 1.85 -26.12 18.71
CA SER A 206 2.23 -27.44 19.25
C SER A 206 3.74 -27.66 19.23
N SER A 207 4.43 -27.16 18.20
CA SER A 207 5.87 -27.35 18.02
C SER A 207 6.71 -26.28 18.74
N TYR A 208 6.16 -25.09 18.98
CA TYR A 208 6.90 -23.99 19.61
C TYR A 208 7.13 -24.23 21.10
N SER A 209 8.40 -24.21 21.49
CA SER A 209 8.91 -24.36 22.84
C SER A 209 9.62 -23.09 23.34
N SER A 210 10.37 -22.38 22.47
CA SER A 210 11.14 -21.18 22.83
C SER A 210 11.43 -20.26 21.64
N PHE A 211 11.88 -19.03 21.90
CA PHE A 211 12.30 -18.07 20.86
C PHE A 211 13.37 -18.60 19.91
N ARG A 212 14.10 -19.67 20.29
CA ARG A 212 15.11 -20.31 19.45
C ARG A 212 14.51 -21.21 18.37
N ASP A 213 13.21 -21.48 18.43
CA ASP A 213 12.51 -22.31 17.46
C ASP A 213 12.07 -21.50 16.23
N TRP A 214 12.18 -20.17 16.28
CA TRP A 214 11.98 -19.33 15.11
C TRP A 214 13.08 -19.60 14.08
N ALA A 215 12.69 -19.60 12.81
CA ALA A 215 13.67 -19.54 11.74
C ALA A 215 14.51 -18.25 11.87
N PRO A 216 15.73 -18.23 11.32
CA PRO A 216 16.47 -16.98 11.20
C PRO A 216 15.61 -15.92 10.52
N LEU A 217 15.65 -14.69 11.06
CA LEU A 217 15.00 -13.57 10.39
C LEU A 217 15.58 -13.45 8.97
N PRO A 218 14.74 -13.24 7.94
CA PRO A 218 15.20 -13.02 6.58
C PRO A 218 16.23 -11.88 6.56
N THR A 219 17.43 -12.20 6.10
CA THR A 219 18.52 -11.24 5.96
C THR A 219 18.37 -10.45 4.66
N ASP A 220 19.02 -9.30 4.60
CA ASP A 220 18.98 -8.44 3.40
C ASP A 220 19.66 -9.07 2.17
N ASP A 221 20.48 -10.11 2.39
CA ASP A 221 21.14 -10.92 1.35
C ASP A 221 20.23 -11.98 0.71
N ASP A 222 18.97 -12.10 1.15
CA ASP A 222 18.03 -13.06 0.58
C ASP A 222 17.70 -12.66 -0.87
N GLU A 223 18.05 -13.51 -1.85
CA GLU A 223 17.84 -13.23 -3.28
C GLU A 223 16.36 -12.96 -3.62
N THR A 224 15.43 -13.40 -2.76
CA THR A 224 13.99 -13.10 -2.85
C THR A 224 13.67 -11.61 -2.63
N ARG A 225 14.62 -10.83 -2.11
CA ARG A 225 14.53 -9.37 -1.90
C ARG A 225 15.13 -8.55 -3.05
N ARG A 226 15.62 -9.15 -4.13
CA ARG A 226 16.09 -8.40 -5.32
C ARG A 226 14.98 -7.48 -5.80
N ARG A 227 15.17 -6.18 -5.63
CA ARG A 227 14.15 -5.18 -5.95
C ARG A 227 14.16 -4.90 -7.44
N SER A 228 12.97 -4.76 -8.02
CA SER A 228 12.84 -4.23 -9.37
C SER A 228 13.19 -2.74 -9.34
N CYS A 229 14.38 -2.40 -9.80
CA CYS A 229 14.84 -1.01 -9.85
C CYS A 229 14.23 -0.23 -11.03
N VAL A 230 13.30 -0.83 -11.77
CA VAL A 230 12.57 -0.15 -12.86
C VAL A 230 11.57 0.88 -12.31
N ASN A 231 10.98 0.61 -11.14
CA ASN A 231 9.94 1.44 -10.56
C ASN A 231 10.39 2.08 -9.27
N SER A 232 9.75 3.20 -8.93
CA SER A 232 9.82 3.75 -7.58
C SER A 232 9.37 2.73 -6.52
N GLU A 233 10.03 2.75 -5.37
CA GLU A 233 9.62 1.95 -4.20
C GLU A 233 8.38 2.53 -3.52
N ILE A 234 8.08 3.80 -3.77
CA ILE A 234 6.93 4.51 -3.23
C ILE A 234 5.95 4.78 -4.37
N TYR A 235 4.68 4.42 -4.19
CA TYR A 235 3.63 4.58 -5.20
C TYR A 235 4.01 4.00 -6.58
N SER A 236 4.56 2.78 -6.58
CA SER A 236 5.02 2.07 -7.76
C SER A 236 4.00 2.06 -8.91
N LEU A 237 4.48 2.22 -10.14
CA LEU A 237 3.65 2.17 -11.35
C LEU A 237 3.49 0.74 -11.89
N HIS A 238 4.28 -0.20 -11.37
CA HIS A 238 4.34 -1.59 -11.80
C HIS A 238 4.54 -1.75 -13.31
N LEU A 239 5.56 -1.06 -13.84
CA LEU A 239 6.02 -1.21 -15.21
C LEU A 239 7.19 -2.18 -15.30
N THR A 240 7.41 -2.71 -16.50
CA THR A 240 8.59 -3.50 -16.85
C THR A 240 9.22 -2.93 -18.12
N ILE A 241 10.54 -3.05 -18.22
CA ILE A 241 11.29 -2.64 -19.41
C ILE A 241 11.61 -3.90 -20.21
N ARG A 242 11.20 -3.92 -21.48
CA ARG A 242 11.53 -5.01 -22.42
C ARG A 242 12.51 -4.49 -23.45
N SER A 243 13.65 -5.17 -23.58
CA SER A 243 14.58 -4.96 -24.69
C SER A 243 14.17 -5.81 -25.88
N GLY A 244 14.04 -5.20 -27.06
CA GLY A 244 13.68 -5.93 -28.27
C GLY A 244 13.21 -5.05 -29.41
N SER A 245 13.03 -5.68 -30.56
CA SER A 245 12.44 -5.05 -31.74
C SER A 245 10.98 -4.67 -31.46
N ALA A 246 10.60 -3.43 -31.80
CA ALA A 246 9.20 -3.00 -31.70
C ALA A 246 8.30 -3.89 -32.57
N LEU A 247 8.78 -4.33 -33.74
CA LEU A 247 8.02 -5.20 -34.62
C LEU A 247 7.82 -6.61 -34.05
N GLU A 248 8.78 -7.13 -33.28
CA GLU A 248 8.65 -8.42 -32.59
C GLU A 248 7.75 -8.33 -31.36
N LEU A 249 7.83 -7.23 -30.62
CA LEU A 249 7.10 -7.03 -29.36
C LEU A 249 5.65 -6.58 -29.56
N LEU A 250 5.39 -5.76 -30.59
CA LEU A 250 4.09 -5.14 -30.83
C LEU A 250 3.38 -5.68 -32.07
N GLY A 251 4.15 -6.13 -33.07
CA GLY A 251 3.63 -6.43 -34.40
C GLY A 251 3.44 -5.18 -35.27
N THR A 252 3.46 -5.37 -36.59
CA THR A 252 3.37 -4.26 -37.56
C THR A 252 2.05 -3.49 -37.45
N ASN A 253 0.93 -4.19 -37.27
CA ASN A 253 -0.40 -3.56 -37.20
C ASN A 253 -0.50 -2.57 -36.03
N LEU A 254 -0.06 -2.97 -34.84
CA LEU A 254 -0.07 -2.10 -33.67
C LEU A 254 0.85 -0.89 -33.85
N VAL A 255 2.05 -1.09 -34.41
CA VAL A 255 2.96 0.03 -34.72
C VAL A 255 2.33 1.01 -35.70
N MET A 256 1.67 0.53 -36.76
CA MET A 256 0.93 1.39 -37.69
C MET A 256 -0.18 2.17 -36.97
N LYS A 257 -0.98 1.49 -36.12
CA LYS A 257 -2.06 2.12 -35.36
C LYS A 257 -1.54 3.24 -34.45
N LEU A 258 -0.44 3.01 -33.74
CA LEU A 258 0.11 3.95 -32.76
C LEU A 258 0.85 5.13 -33.40
N THR A 259 1.50 4.91 -34.55
CA THR A 259 2.33 5.93 -35.21
C THR A 259 1.61 6.67 -36.33
N GLY A 260 0.63 6.03 -36.97
CA GLY A 260 0.02 6.48 -38.23
C GLY A 260 0.85 6.16 -39.47
N ALA A 261 1.94 5.37 -39.34
CA ALA A 261 2.84 5.03 -40.43
C ALA A 261 2.26 3.97 -41.39
N THR A 262 2.74 4.01 -42.62
CA THR A 262 2.49 2.99 -43.66
C THR A 262 3.42 1.79 -43.52
N ILE A 263 3.08 0.68 -44.18
CA ILE A 263 3.92 -0.54 -44.18
C ILE A 263 5.29 -0.25 -44.81
N GLU A 264 5.33 0.56 -45.86
CA GLU A 264 6.55 0.95 -46.56
C GLU A 264 7.47 1.78 -45.66
N GLU A 265 6.94 2.73 -44.90
CA GLU A 265 7.72 3.52 -43.94
C GLU A 265 8.31 2.63 -42.83
N ILE A 266 7.53 1.69 -42.31
CA ILE A 266 7.99 0.74 -41.29
C ILE A 266 9.10 -0.16 -41.85
N ALA A 267 8.96 -0.64 -43.09
CA ALA A 267 9.96 -1.49 -43.73
C ALA A 267 11.32 -0.79 -43.94
N LEU A 268 11.31 0.55 -44.02
CA LEU A 268 12.51 1.37 -44.18
C LEU A 268 13.11 1.86 -42.85
N ALA A 269 12.51 1.54 -41.70
CA ALA A 269 12.93 2.02 -40.38
C ALA A 269 13.75 0.96 -39.62
N PRO A 270 15.09 0.96 -39.71
CA PRO A 270 15.92 -0.07 -39.09
C PRO A 270 15.85 -0.08 -37.57
N LEU A 271 15.59 1.07 -36.92
CA LEU A 271 15.48 1.15 -35.45
C LEU A 271 14.22 0.47 -34.90
N LEU A 272 13.15 0.34 -35.69
CA LEU A 272 11.99 -0.45 -35.26
C LEU A 272 12.30 -1.96 -35.19
N SER A 273 13.31 -2.40 -35.94
CA SER A 273 13.80 -3.79 -35.95
C SER A 273 15.00 -4.02 -35.00
N ASP A 274 15.52 -2.97 -34.37
CA ASP A 274 16.67 -3.05 -33.48
C ASP A 274 16.28 -3.70 -32.14
N ARG A 275 16.96 -4.80 -31.79
CA ARG A 275 16.72 -5.55 -30.56
C ARG A 275 17.31 -4.91 -29.30
N ASN A 276 18.10 -3.86 -29.44
CA ASN A 276 18.68 -3.13 -28.31
C ASN A 276 17.76 -2.03 -27.78
N GLN A 277 16.69 -1.69 -28.50
CA GLN A 277 15.71 -0.70 -28.04
C GLN A 277 14.99 -1.19 -26.77
N LYS A 278 14.78 -0.29 -25.82
CA LYS A 278 14.07 -0.56 -24.58
C LYS A 278 12.72 0.13 -24.57
N TRP A 279 11.69 -0.61 -24.19
CA TRP A 279 10.30 -0.17 -24.24
C TRP A 279 9.61 -0.41 -22.90
N PHE A 280 8.68 0.47 -22.54
CA PHE A 280 7.92 0.35 -21.29
C PHE A 280 6.61 -0.40 -21.50
N PHE A 281 6.41 -1.45 -20.71
CA PHE A 281 5.21 -2.28 -20.68
C PHE A 281 4.62 -2.31 -19.27
N TYR A 282 3.31 -2.55 -19.16
CA TYR A 282 2.70 -2.93 -17.90
C TYR A 282 3.25 -4.29 -17.45
N ASP A 283 3.61 -4.43 -16.17
CA ASP A 283 4.03 -5.71 -15.61
C ASP A 283 2.82 -6.65 -15.48
N GLU A 284 2.84 -7.76 -16.23
CA GLU A 284 1.79 -8.77 -16.30
C GLU A 284 1.45 -9.39 -14.92
N ASN A 285 2.39 -9.39 -13.96
CA ASN A 285 2.13 -9.91 -12.62
C ASN A 285 1.24 -8.97 -11.78
N HIS A 286 1.30 -7.67 -12.07
CA HIS A 286 0.63 -6.63 -11.30
C HIS A 286 -0.58 -6.04 -12.05
N TRP A 287 -0.50 -5.93 -13.37
CA TRP A 287 -1.57 -5.47 -14.26
C TRP A 287 -2.34 -6.67 -14.85
N ARG A 288 -3.14 -7.31 -14.01
CA ARG A 288 -3.98 -8.47 -14.35
C ARG A 288 -5.41 -8.28 -13.85
N LYS A 289 -6.33 -9.14 -14.29
CA LYS A 289 -7.73 -9.13 -13.80
C LYS A 289 -7.82 -9.20 -12.29
N TRP A 290 -8.86 -8.60 -11.72
CA TRP A 290 -9.05 -8.58 -10.28
C TRP A 290 -9.71 -9.85 -9.77
N TRP A 291 -8.92 -10.89 -9.54
CA TRP A 291 -9.41 -12.10 -8.88
C TRP A 291 -9.84 -11.86 -7.41
N GLU A 292 -9.35 -10.78 -6.78
CA GLU A 292 -9.67 -10.38 -5.40
C GLU A 292 -11.08 -9.77 -5.26
N ILE A 293 -11.67 -9.23 -6.34
CA ILE A 293 -13.06 -8.71 -6.34
C ILE A 293 -14.02 -9.54 -7.20
N ASP A 294 -13.58 -10.71 -7.67
CA ASP A 294 -14.43 -11.61 -8.45
C ASP A 294 -15.66 -11.99 -7.60
N PRO A 295 -16.88 -11.58 -8.01
CA PRO A 295 -18.11 -11.87 -7.26
C PRO A 295 -18.51 -13.35 -7.32
N SER A 296 -17.79 -14.15 -8.12
CA SER A 296 -17.90 -15.60 -8.21
C SER A 296 -16.67 -16.36 -7.69
N GLY A 297 -15.65 -15.64 -7.20
CA GLY A 297 -14.40 -16.20 -6.71
C GLY A 297 -14.51 -16.84 -5.32
N PRO A 298 -13.54 -17.67 -4.89
CA PRO A 298 -13.55 -18.31 -3.57
C PRO A 298 -13.54 -17.33 -2.39
N TRP A 299 -13.29 -16.04 -2.65
CA TRP A 299 -13.25 -14.96 -1.67
C TRP A 299 -14.40 -13.95 -1.80
N ASN A 300 -15.32 -14.13 -2.77
CA ASN A 300 -16.49 -13.31 -3.09
C ASN A 300 -16.51 -11.93 -2.41
N PHE A 301 -15.83 -10.96 -3.02
CA PHE A 301 -15.98 -9.58 -2.59
C PHE A 301 -17.41 -9.12 -2.90
N PRO A 302 -18.09 -8.39 -1.99
CA PRO A 302 -19.48 -7.99 -2.18
C PRO A 302 -19.58 -6.81 -3.16
N VAL A 303 -19.25 -7.04 -4.43
CA VAL A 303 -19.50 -6.08 -5.51
C VAL A 303 -20.99 -6.09 -5.82
N PHE A 304 -21.64 -4.93 -5.73
CA PHE A 304 -22.98 -4.74 -6.26
C PHE A 304 -22.89 -4.33 -7.74
N GLY A 305 -23.37 -5.20 -8.63
CA GLY A 305 -23.41 -4.96 -10.06
C GLY A 305 -22.25 -5.59 -10.84
N GLU A 306 -22.25 -5.37 -12.15
CA GLU A 306 -21.19 -5.86 -13.03
C GLU A 306 -20.01 -4.87 -13.04
N VAL A 307 -18.80 -5.40 -12.88
CA VAL A 307 -17.57 -4.61 -13.10
C VAL A 307 -17.41 -4.42 -14.60
N HIS A 308 -17.43 -3.16 -15.07
CA HIS A 308 -17.17 -2.87 -16.48
C HIS A 308 -15.79 -3.43 -16.89
N GLN A 309 -15.73 -4.11 -18.04
CA GLN A 309 -14.51 -4.78 -18.52
C GLN A 309 -13.29 -3.85 -18.52
N GLN A 310 -13.43 -2.60 -18.97
CA GLN A 310 -12.30 -1.65 -19.00
C GLN A 310 -11.69 -1.34 -17.62
N TYR A 311 -12.40 -1.64 -16.52
CA TYR A 311 -11.96 -1.42 -15.15
C TYR A 311 -11.59 -2.72 -14.41
N ASP A 312 -11.84 -3.89 -15.01
CA ASP A 312 -11.42 -5.20 -14.48
C ASP A 312 -9.93 -5.45 -14.71
N ILE A 313 -9.10 -4.52 -14.21
CA ILE A 313 -7.65 -4.69 -14.20
C ILE A 313 -6.99 -4.01 -13.00
N ARG A 314 -6.15 -4.76 -12.30
CA ARG A 314 -5.28 -4.26 -11.22
C ARG A 314 -4.18 -3.39 -11.85
N GLY A 315 -3.19 -2.95 -11.08
CA GLY A 315 -2.06 -2.18 -11.57
C GLY A 315 -1.54 -1.23 -10.50
N ALA A 316 -1.04 -0.09 -10.95
CA ALA A 316 -0.67 1.02 -10.07
C ALA A 316 -1.85 1.42 -9.18
N ALA A 317 -1.56 1.58 -7.89
CA ALA A 317 -2.50 2.08 -6.92
C ALA A 317 -1.74 2.77 -5.78
N ALA A 318 -2.39 3.74 -5.16
CA ALA A 318 -1.88 4.49 -4.04
C ALA A 318 -2.65 4.08 -2.79
N ILE A 319 -1.93 3.72 -1.73
CA ILE A 319 -2.52 3.59 -0.39
C ILE A 319 -1.96 4.71 0.48
N CYS A 320 -2.86 5.54 1.01
CA CYS A 320 -2.50 6.63 1.89
C CYS A 320 -3.06 6.40 3.28
N ARG A 321 -2.18 6.51 4.28
CA ARG A 321 -2.52 6.42 5.70
C ARG A 321 -2.46 7.80 6.34
N VAL A 322 -3.51 8.16 7.06
CA VAL A 322 -3.56 9.38 7.87
C VAL A 322 -3.87 9.03 9.33
N SER A 323 -3.35 9.83 10.24
CA SER A 323 -3.59 9.70 11.67
C SER A 323 -4.11 11.02 12.24
N ARG A 324 -4.93 10.96 13.28
CA ARG A 324 -5.47 12.13 13.98
C ARG A 324 -5.78 11.78 15.42
N GLU A 325 -5.51 12.67 16.37
CA GLU A 325 -6.04 12.53 17.72
C GLU A 325 -7.56 12.74 17.77
N ILE A 326 -8.26 11.78 18.36
CA ILE A 326 -9.69 11.80 18.65
C ILE A 326 -9.86 12.11 20.15
N PRO A 327 -10.56 13.19 20.50
CA PRO A 327 -10.85 13.54 21.89
C PRO A 327 -11.60 12.42 22.62
N ALA A 328 -11.31 12.24 23.92
CA ALA A 328 -12.06 11.32 24.77
C ALA A 328 -13.48 11.85 25.05
N LEU A 329 -14.46 10.95 25.03
CA LEU A 329 -15.89 11.28 25.15
C LEU A 329 -16.33 11.81 26.53
N VAL A 330 -15.69 11.37 27.62
CA VAL A 330 -16.12 11.69 29.01
C VAL A 330 -14.93 11.84 29.96
N SER A 331 -13.99 10.88 29.93
CA SER A 331 -12.72 10.93 30.67
C SER A 331 -11.80 9.84 30.12
N GLY A 332 -10.56 10.19 29.75
CA GLY A 332 -9.57 9.25 29.23
C GLY A 332 -8.53 9.97 28.38
N SER A 333 -7.47 9.26 28.01
CA SER A 333 -6.48 9.78 27.08
C SER A 333 -7.09 9.92 25.67
N PRO A 334 -6.69 10.94 24.89
CA PRO A 334 -6.97 10.99 23.46
C PRO A 334 -6.60 9.66 22.80
N ARG A 335 -7.38 9.24 21.81
CA ARG A 335 -7.08 8.05 21.01
C ARG A 335 -6.62 8.48 19.63
N THR A 336 -5.61 7.82 19.09
CA THR A 336 -5.23 8.06 17.69
C THR A 336 -6.24 7.35 16.79
N GLY A 337 -7.05 8.13 16.08
CA GLY A 337 -7.83 7.68 14.94
C GLY A 337 -6.92 7.49 13.74
N VAL A 338 -7.03 6.35 13.09
CA VAL A 338 -6.26 5.99 11.91
C VAL A 338 -7.24 5.70 10.78
N TRP A 339 -6.90 6.13 9.59
CA TRP A 339 -7.59 5.73 8.36
C TRP A 339 -6.57 5.44 7.26
N SER A 340 -6.74 4.30 6.60
CA SER A 340 -6.04 4.00 5.35
C SER A 340 -7.06 3.87 4.23
N ALA A 341 -6.79 4.55 3.12
CA ALA A 341 -7.60 4.50 1.92
C ALA A 341 -6.75 4.13 0.71
N ALA A 342 -7.34 3.43 -0.24
CA ALA A 342 -6.69 3.08 -1.49
C ALA A 342 -7.41 3.71 -2.68
N ALA A 343 -6.65 4.12 -3.69
CA ALA A 343 -7.18 4.61 -4.95
C ALA A 343 -6.30 4.18 -6.12
N LYS A 344 -6.90 4.16 -7.31
CA LYS A 344 -6.24 3.76 -8.56
C LYS A 344 -6.59 4.69 -9.71
N PRO A 345 -5.66 4.99 -10.64
CA PRO A 345 -5.99 5.55 -11.93
C PRO A 345 -6.72 4.52 -12.82
N PHE A 346 -7.81 4.96 -13.42
CA PHE A 346 -8.62 4.21 -14.38
C PHE A 346 -8.57 4.87 -15.76
N GLY A 347 -8.60 4.00 -16.77
CA GLY A 347 -8.43 4.35 -18.17
C GLY A 347 -8.96 3.24 -19.05
N ALA A 348 -9.01 3.51 -20.35
CA ALA A 348 -9.35 2.54 -21.36
C ALA A 348 -8.61 2.88 -22.66
N VAL A 349 -8.41 1.88 -23.50
CA VAL A 349 -7.82 2.05 -24.84
C VAL A 349 -8.73 1.41 -25.86
N GLU A 350 -8.55 1.81 -27.11
CA GLU A 350 -9.20 1.15 -28.23
C GLU A 350 -8.29 0.03 -28.75
N ASN A 351 -8.73 -1.23 -28.67
CA ASN A 351 -7.96 -2.40 -29.11
C ASN A 351 -7.79 -2.42 -30.65
N GLU A 352 -7.06 -3.41 -31.20
CA GLU A 352 -6.83 -3.47 -32.67
C GLU A 352 -8.13 -3.57 -33.50
N GLU A 353 -9.22 -4.04 -32.91
CA GLU A 353 -10.53 -4.21 -33.55
C GLU A 353 -11.41 -2.95 -33.49
N GLY A 354 -10.96 -1.90 -32.79
CA GLY A 354 -11.71 -0.65 -32.63
C GLY A 354 -12.62 -0.62 -31.41
N GLU A 355 -12.55 -1.62 -30.53
CA GLU A 355 -13.38 -1.73 -29.33
C GLU A 355 -12.68 -1.14 -28.10
N VAL A 356 -13.47 -0.54 -27.20
CA VAL A 356 -12.96 -0.03 -25.93
C VAL A 356 -12.66 -1.19 -24.99
N ASP A 357 -11.41 -1.30 -24.53
CA ASP A 357 -10.93 -2.38 -23.69
C ASP A 357 -9.98 -1.86 -22.59
N THR A 358 -9.53 -2.77 -21.73
CA THR A 358 -8.55 -2.53 -20.67
C THR A 358 -7.25 -1.96 -21.23
N VAL A 359 -6.55 -1.15 -20.41
CA VAL A 359 -5.29 -0.49 -20.80
C VAL A 359 -4.18 -1.44 -21.25
N VAL A 360 -4.27 -2.74 -20.94
CA VAL A 360 -3.28 -3.75 -21.33
C VAL A 360 -3.56 -4.42 -22.67
N SER A 361 -4.72 -4.16 -23.30
CA SER A 361 -5.14 -4.84 -24.54
C SER A 361 -4.22 -4.55 -25.74
N LEU A 362 -3.38 -3.51 -25.65
CA LEU A 362 -2.34 -3.20 -26.64
C LEU A 362 -1.03 -3.94 -26.34
N ASN A 363 -1.09 -5.27 -26.15
CA ASN A 363 0.06 -6.12 -25.81
C ASN A 363 0.84 -5.65 -24.57
N ASN A 364 0.15 -5.16 -23.55
CA ASN A 364 0.72 -4.51 -22.36
C ASN A 364 1.56 -3.25 -22.64
N PHE A 365 1.58 -2.74 -23.87
CA PHE A 365 2.35 -1.55 -24.20
C PHE A 365 1.74 -0.32 -23.53
N VAL A 366 2.56 0.45 -22.80
CA VAL A 366 2.05 1.62 -22.07
C VAL A 366 1.69 2.71 -23.08
N THR A 367 0.45 3.20 -22.99
CA THR A 367 -0.08 4.32 -23.81
C THR A 367 -0.80 5.33 -22.92
N SER A 368 -1.13 6.49 -23.48
CA SER A 368 -1.88 7.52 -22.77
C SER A 368 -3.36 7.16 -22.68
N ALA A 369 -3.75 6.48 -21.60
CA ALA A 369 -5.07 5.87 -21.46
C ALA A 369 -5.86 6.29 -20.21
N PHE A 370 -5.20 6.87 -19.20
CA PHE A 370 -5.80 7.16 -17.91
C PHE A 370 -6.54 8.50 -17.92
N SER A 371 -7.78 8.51 -17.46
CA SER A 371 -8.67 9.67 -17.52
C SER A 371 -9.36 9.99 -16.19
N SER A 372 -9.32 9.05 -15.24
CA SER A 372 -9.98 9.22 -13.95
C SER A 372 -9.23 8.49 -12.85
N SER A 373 -9.57 8.80 -11.59
CA SER A 373 -9.09 8.06 -10.42
C SER A 373 -10.24 7.85 -9.46
N ARG A 374 -10.29 6.68 -8.82
CA ARG A 374 -11.36 6.30 -7.90
C ARG A 374 -10.79 5.58 -6.69
N LEU A 375 -11.50 5.67 -5.58
CA LEU A 375 -11.26 4.81 -4.43
C LEU A 375 -11.51 3.37 -4.82
N VAL A 376 -10.74 2.49 -4.22
CA VAL A 376 -10.85 1.05 -4.38
C VAL A 376 -10.73 0.35 -3.03
N PRO A 377 -11.25 -0.87 -2.89
CA PRO A 377 -11.09 -1.65 -1.66
C PRO A 377 -9.63 -1.80 -1.27
N LEU A 378 -9.27 -1.51 -0.02
CA LEU A 378 -7.88 -1.58 0.42
C LEU A 378 -7.27 -2.98 0.20
N ASP A 379 -8.06 -4.01 0.50
CA ASP A 379 -7.65 -5.42 0.43
C ASP A 379 -7.28 -5.88 -0.99
N SER A 380 -7.84 -5.23 -2.02
CA SER A 380 -7.56 -5.53 -3.43
C SER A 380 -6.22 -4.99 -3.94
N VAL A 381 -5.59 -4.08 -3.19
CA VAL A 381 -4.35 -3.42 -3.63
C VAL A 381 -3.10 -4.04 -3.02
N GLY A 382 -3.18 -4.56 -1.79
CA GLY A 382 -1.99 -5.01 -1.03
C GLY A 382 -1.91 -6.49 -0.67
N GLY A 383 -2.90 -7.33 -1.00
CA GLY A 383 -2.89 -8.75 -0.64
C GLY A 383 -2.94 -9.02 0.87
N LYS A 384 -2.71 -10.27 1.29
CA LYS A 384 -3.01 -10.81 2.64
C LYS A 384 -2.36 -10.09 3.82
N CYS A 385 -1.25 -9.39 3.58
CA CYS A 385 -0.57 -8.57 4.58
C CYS A 385 -0.32 -7.24 3.92
N LEU A 386 -1.28 -6.32 4.03
CA LEU A 386 -1.08 -4.93 3.65
C LEU A 386 0.27 -4.49 4.23
N SER A 387 1.21 -4.06 3.38
CA SER A 387 2.28 -3.20 3.86
C SER A 387 1.58 -2.09 4.63
N THR A 388 1.95 -1.92 5.89
CA THR A 388 1.43 -0.82 6.69
C THR A 388 2.61 0.07 7.02
N ALA A 389 2.57 1.31 6.56
CA ALA A 389 3.32 2.44 7.08
C ALA A 389 2.83 2.81 8.49
N ASP A 390 2.56 1.80 9.33
CA ASP A 390 2.32 1.96 10.76
C ASP A 390 3.69 2.18 11.43
N PRO A 391 3.98 3.38 11.96
CA PRO A 391 5.27 3.67 12.55
C PRO A 391 5.64 2.76 13.71
N VAL A 392 4.65 2.30 14.48
CA VAL A 392 4.87 1.39 15.60
C VAL A 392 5.26 0.00 15.09
N TRP A 393 4.64 -0.44 14.00
CA TRP A 393 4.97 -1.72 13.36
C TRP A 393 6.35 -1.69 12.73
N MET A 394 6.68 -0.63 11.98
CA MET A 394 7.98 -0.47 11.35
C MET A 394 9.09 -0.40 12.40
N ARG A 395 8.90 0.35 13.48
CA ARG A 395 9.85 0.37 14.62
C ARG A 395 10.02 -1.01 15.24
N HIS A 396 8.92 -1.76 15.41
CA HIS A 396 8.98 -3.12 15.93
C HIS A 396 9.80 -4.05 15.03
N ILE A 397 9.54 -4.08 13.72
CA ILE A 397 10.32 -4.92 12.79
C ILE A 397 11.79 -4.52 12.76
N MET A 398 12.09 -3.22 12.73
CA MET A 398 13.46 -2.74 12.50
C MET A 398 14.33 -2.74 13.76
N GLU A 399 13.75 -2.50 14.95
CA GLU A 399 14.52 -2.31 16.18
C GLU A 399 14.28 -3.43 17.19
N HIS A 400 13.02 -3.78 17.44
CA HIS A 400 12.68 -4.70 18.54
C HIS A 400 12.81 -6.17 18.12
N LEU A 401 12.41 -6.49 16.89
CA LEU A 401 12.40 -7.85 16.39
C LEU A 401 13.81 -8.46 16.24
N PRO A 402 14.84 -7.74 15.74
CA PRO A 402 16.21 -8.24 15.72
C PRO A 402 16.73 -8.52 17.13
N ASP A 403 16.42 -7.65 18.10
CA ASP A 403 16.83 -7.84 19.48
C ASP A 403 16.14 -9.06 20.12
N TYR A 404 14.85 -9.26 19.87
CA TYR A 404 14.11 -10.45 20.28
C TYR A 404 14.68 -11.74 19.69
N ALA A 405 15.05 -11.73 18.41
CA ALA A 405 15.64 -12.90 17.76
C ALA A 405 16.99 -13.31 18.38
N LEU A 406 17.77 -12.33 18.89
CA LEU A 406 19.06 -12.57 19.53
C LEU A 406 18.95 -12.92 21.02
N HIS A 407 18.12 -12.20 21.76
CA HIS A 407 18.13 -12.22 23.23
C HIS A 407 16.83 -12.75 23.86
N GLY A 408 15.79 -13.01 23.04
CA GLY A 408 14.48 -13.46 23.50
C GLY A 408 13.67 -12.35 24.19
N PRO A 409 12.60 -12.69 24.94
CA PRO A 409 11.61 -11.72 25.40
C PRO A 409 12.05 -10.79 26.55
N ARG A 410 13.28 -10.94 27.06
CA ARG A 410 13.76 -10.21 28.25
C ARG A 410 14.16 -8.77 27.98
N HIS A 411 14.45 -8.44 26.72
CA HIS A 411 14.97 -7.14 26.30
C HIS A 411 13.96 -6.35 25.44
N LEU A 412 12.73 -6.83 25.38
CA LEU A 412 11.67 -6.23 24.59
C LEU A 412 11.21 -4.88 25.18
N SER A 413 11.12 -3.87 24.31
CA SER A 413 10.55 -2.55 24.59
C SER A 413 9.07 -2.59 24.97
N ASP A 414 8.56 -1.49 25.53
CA ASP A 414 7.14 -1.31 25.82
C ASP A 414 6.36 -0.94 24.56
N CYS A 415 6.10 -1.95 23.72
CA CYS A 415 5.29 -1.80 22.51
C CYS A 415 4.20 -2.89 22.44
N MET A 416 3.11 -2.61 21.72
CA MET A 416 1.99 -3.55 21.58
C MET A 416 2.44 -4.90 20.98
N TYR A 417 3.28 -4.86 19.95
CA TYR A 417 3.81 -6.06 19.28
C TYR A 417 4.79 -6.84 20.19
N CYS A 418 5.57 -6.12 20.98
CA CYS A 418 6.47 -6.66 21.99
C CYS A 418 5.67 -7.39 23.09
N SER A 419 4.57 -6.79 23.54
CA SER A 419 3.65 -7.41 24.49
C SER A 419 3.01 -8.68 23.94
N ALA A 420 2.71 -8.73 22.64
CA ALA A 420 2.24 -9.94 21.98
C ALA A 420 3.31 -11.05 22.02
N LEU A 421 4.59 -10.74 21.73
CA LEU A 421 5.67 -11.73 21.86
C LEU A 421 5.81 -12.23 23.29
N VAL A 422 5.78 -11.33 24.29
CA VAL A 422 5.80 -11.74 25.70
C VAL A 422 4.62 -12.65 26.05
N MET A 423 3.44 -12.40 25.48
CA MET A 423 2.27 -13.27 25.66
C MET A 423 2.47 -14.62 24.97
N TRP A 424 2.96 -14.62 23.73
CA TRP A 424 3.24 -15.80 22.93
C TRP A 424 4.21 -16.74 23.64
N GLU A 425 5.23 -16.19 24.32
CA GLU A 425 6.25 -16.95 25.04
C GLU A 425 5.74 -17.73 26.25
N ARG A 426 4.54 -17.41 26.74
CA ARG A 426 3.94 -18.12 27.88
C ARG A 426 3.39 -19.48 27.45
N ASP A 427 3.89 -20.57 28.05
CA ASP A 427 3.35 -21.89 27.78
C ASP A 427 1.86 -22.01 28.15
N SER A 428 1.40 -21.28 29.17
CA SER A 428 -0.03 -21.25 29.54
C SER A 428 -0.92 -20.69 28.41
N PHE A 429 -0.43 -19.69 27.66
CA PHE A 429 -1.14 -19.15 26.49
C PHE A 429 -1.24 -20.22 25.39
N ARG A 430 -0.11 -20.84 25.04
CA ARG A 430 -0.07 -21.87 23.98
C ARG A 430 -0.86 -23.12 24.36
N SER A 431 -0.77 -23.57 25.61
CA SER A 431 -1.56 -24.67 26.15
C SER A 431 -3.08 -24.41 26.04
N THR A 432 -3.52 -23.18 26.30
CA THR A 432 -4.92 -22.77 26.10
C THR A 432 -5.31 -22.89 24.62
N GLY A 433 -4.47 -22.40 23.71
CA GLY A 433 -4.69 -22.52 22.26
C GLY A 433 -4.75 -23.97 21.77
N ARG A 434 -3.86 -24.86 22.26
CA ARG A 434 -3.88 -26.30 21.94
C ARG A 434 -5.19 -26.96 22.36
N ILE A 435 -5.62 -26.70 23.60
CA ILE A 435 -6.87 -27.24 24.13
C ILE A 435 -8.05 -26.72 23.30
N TRP A 436 -8.09 -25.42 23.02
CA TRP A 436 -9.17 -24.83 22.25
C TRP A 436 -9.25 -25.43 20.84
N LEU A 437 -8.14 -25.52 20.12
CA LEU A 437 -8.11 -26.10 18.77
C LEU A 437 -8.50 -27.58 18.76
N LYS A 438 -8.17 -28.32 19.82
CA LYS A 438 -8.59 -29.73 19.94
C LYS A 438 -10.11 -29.90 19.96
N TYR A 439 -10.84 -28.95 20.56
CA TYR A 439 -12.30 -29.06 20.73
C TYR A 439 -13.11 -28.22 19.73
N HIS A 440 -12.52 -27.16 19.16
CA HIS A 440 -13.22 -26.17 18.34
C HIS A 440 -12.59 -25.95 16.97
N SER A 441 -11.62 -26.78 16.56
CA SER A 441 -11.03 -26.61 15.23
C SER A 441 -12.06 -26.79 14.12
N ASP A 442 -13.04 -27.68 14.26
CA ASP A 442 -14.10 -27.87 13.27
C ASP A 442 -15.02 -26.65 13.13
N ASP A 443 -15.12 -25.82 14.17
CA ASP A 443 -15.88 -24.55 14.16
C ASP A 443 -15.12 -23.40 13.48
N CYS A 444 -13.84 -23.61 13.14
CA CYS A 444 -13.06 -22.58 12.46
C CYS A 444 -13.56 -22.39 11.02
N VAL A 445 -14.10 -21.20 10.78
CA VAL A 445 -14.45 -20.73 9.45
C VAL A 445 -13.38 -19.74 8.99
N ARG A 446 -12.89 -19.87 7.75
CA ARG A 446 -12.15 -18.77 7.14
C ARG A 446 -13.14 -17.63 6.98
N LEU A 447 -12.93 -16.53 7.70
CA LEU A 447 -13.70 -15.31 7.46
C LEU A 447 -13.57 -14.98 5.97
N SER A 448 -14.70 -14.99 5.26
CA SER A 448 -14.76 -14.36 3.95
C SER A 448 -14.43 -12.87 4.15
N PRO A 449 -13.55 -12.28 3.34
CA PRO A 449 -13.34 -10.84 3.36
C PRO A 449 -14.65 -10.17 2.92
N GLY A 450 -15.43 -9.72 3.89
CA GLY A 450 -16.76 -9.17 3.72
C GLY A 450 -17.23 -8.56 5.03
N PRO A 451 -18.19 -7.61 5.00
CA PRO A 451 -18.51 -6.80 6.16
C PRO A 451 -19.14 -7.68 7.22
N GLY A 452 -18.37 -7.99 8.26
CA GLY A 452 -18.94 -8.41 9.53
C GLY A 452 -19.85 -7.30 10.03
N SER A 453 -21.05 -7.66 10.49
CA SER A 453 -22.08 -6.75 11.03
C SER A 453 -21.67 -6.03 12.34
N GLY A 454 -20.39 -6.09 12.73
CA GLY A 454 -19.82 -5.32 13.82
C GLY A 454 -19.19 -4.04 13.29
N GLY A 455 -19.78 -2.89 13.57
CA GLY A 455 -19.22 -1.59 13.20
C GLY A 455 -17.80 -1.42 13.75
N GLY A 456 -16.87 -1.04 12.86
CA GLY A 456 -15.50 -0.67 13.22
C GLY A 456 -14.43 -1.47 12.49
N THR A 457 -14.37 -1.38 11.18
CA THR A 457 -13.14 -1.74 10.45
C THR A 457 -12.24 -0.51 10.40
N ASN A 458 -10.94 -0.69 10.65
CA ASN A 458 -9.94 0.39 10.68
C ASN A 458 -9.56 0.91 9.27
N HIS A 459 -10.22 0.40 8.23
CA HIS A 459 -9.87 0.59 6.84
C HIS A 459 -11.13 0.66 5.97
N GLY A 460 -11.02 1.34 4.82
CA GLY A 460 -12.05 1.32 3.78
C GLY A 460 -12.11 -0.05 3.09
N HIS A 461 -13.26 -0.71 3.18
CA HIS A 461 -13.59 -1.87 2.35
C HIS A 461 -14.26 -1.40 1.06
#